data_AF-A0A0M9VUP2-F1
#
_entry.id   AF-A0A0M9VUP2-F1
#
_cell.length_a   1.000
_cell.length_b   1.000
_cell.length_c   1.000
_cell.angle_alpha   90.00
_cell.angle_beta   90.00
_cell.angle_gamma   90.00
#
_symmetry.space_group_name_H-M   'P 1'
#
loop_
_entity.id
_entity.type
_entity.pdbx_description
1 polymer ?
#
loop_
_entity_poly.entity_id
_entity_poly.type
_entity_poly.pdbx_seq_one_letter_code
_entity_poly.pdbx_strand_id
1 'polypeptide(L)'
;MVLPGKRTGRGLKEIREVPCKAVAQELGLTIHQRETFRNWDLPENINLIVVVSFGLFVPPRILRAAKSLRGPAPIHHALLRGDSHIGISLQTLHHKTFDHGTILAQTPPPGLPVPPSASIQQLTLALGAAGAQMLVQVLRDGVHVSPHSEAGWMASKLQARGEELDHAPKVSKEDAQMDWANWNGEAMRRRLRVFGMAWTRAASATKDEVKRVLFLNDNEPVEVRVGHDAKWSEGKMIFLQDSKGTEMHRHERMVRVDEKSGVVDILMADGTQTRVKTVKVDGKPEQAAATGLRPFIAFTKHEEGTAARKSK
;
A
#
# COMPACT_ATOMS: atom_id res chain seq x y z
N MET A 1 -10.57 -12.31 -22.11
CA MET A 1 -11.72 -11.60 -21.49
C MET A 1 -11.17 -10.42 -20.70
N VAL A 2 -11.86 -9.27 -20.71
CA VAL A 2 -11.44 -8.06 -19.99
C VAL A 2 -12.62 -7.47 -19.20
N LEU A 3 -12.33 -6.82 -18.07
CA LEU A 3 -13.31 -5.98 -17.38
C LEU A 3 -13.51 -4.66 -18.16
N PRO A 4 -14.70 -4.06 -18.18
CA PRO A 4 -14.90 -2.70 -18.68
C PRO A 4 -14.06 -1.68 -17.90
N GLY A 5 -13.70 -0.59 -18.59
CA GLY A 5 -13.13 0.59 -17.96
C GLY A 5 -14.01 1.14 -16.84
N LYS A 6 -13.36 1.62 -15.77
CA LYS A 6 -14.04 2.18 -14.60
C LYS A 6 -14.06 3.70 -14.68
N ARG A 7 -15.14 4.30 -14.19
CA ARG A 7 -15.21 5.75 -14.01
C ARG A 7 -14.24 6.20 -12.90
N THR A 8 -13.46 7.23 -13.17
CA THR A 8 -12.39 7.78 -12.33
C THR A 8 -12.38 9.31 -12.36
N GLY A 9 -11.46 9.93 -11.61
CA GLY A 9 -11.34 11.39 -11.53
C GLY A 9 -12.40 12.05 -10.64
N ARG A 10 -12.30 13.38 -10.49
CA ARG A 10 -13.27 14.17 -9.72
C ARG A 10 -14.62 14.15 -10.45
N GLY A 11 -15.69 13.73 -9.75
CA GLY A 11 -17.03 13.62 -10.34
C GLY A 11 -17.21 12.42 -11.28
N LEU A 12 -16.28 11.46 -11.31
CA LEU A 12 -16.41 10.18 -12.02
C LEU A 12 -16.70 10.34 -13.54
N LYS A 13 -16.13 11.37 -14.18
CA LYS A 13 -16.39 11.69 -15.60
C LYS A 13 -15.47 10.93 -16.57
N GLU A 14 -14.25 10.62 -16.17
CA GLU A 14 -13.25 9.96 -17.01
C GLU A 14 -13.43 8.44 -16.95
N ILE A 15 -13.43 7.74 -18.08
CA ILE A 15 -13.42 6.27 -18.10
C ILE A 15 -11.97 5.81 -18.29
N ARG A 16 -11.42 5.14 -17.28
CA ARG A 16 -10.12 4.49 -17.35
C ARG A 16 -10.28 3.03 -17.75
N GLU A 17 -9.91 2.72 -18.98
CA GLU A 17 -9.86 1.35 -19.52
C GLU A 17 -8.75 0.51 -18.88
N VAL A 18 -8.89 -0.83 -18.98
CA VAL A 18 -7.88 -1.76 -18.46
C VAL A 18 -6.69 -1.88 -19.44
N PRO A 19 -5.42 -1.85 -18.97
CA PRO A 19 -4.26 -1.76 -19.87
C PRO A 19 -4.15 -2.89 -20.91
N CYS A 20 -4.55 -4.12 -20.55
CA CYS A 20 -4.52 -5.27 -21.46
C CYS A 20 -5.51 -5.17 -22.63
N LYS A 21 -6.50 -4.28 -22.56
CA LYS A 21 -7.45 -4.05 -23.66
C LYS A 21 -6.74 -3.42 -24.87
N ALA A 22 -5.92 -2.39 -24.65
CA ALA A 22 -5.18 -1.71 -25.73
C ALA A 22 -4.25 -2.68 -26.47
N VAL A 23 -3.40 -3.40 -25.74
CA VAL A 23 -2.47 -4.39 -26.32
C VAL A 23 -3.22 -5.51 -27.08
N ALA A 24 -4.38 -5.96 -26.57
CA ALA A 24 -5.19 -6.94 -27.28
C ALA A 24 -5.80 -6.39 -28.58
N GLN A 25 -6.12 -5.09 -28.64
CA GLN A 25 -6.59 -4.43 -29.87
C GLN A 25 -5.46 -4.28 -30.90
N GLU A 26 -4.27 -3.86 -30.45
CA GLU A 26 -3.06 -3.74 -31.28
C GLU A 26 -2.66 -5.09 -31.91
N LEU A 27 -2.81 -6.19 -31.17
CA LEU A 27 -2.55 -7.55 -31.63
C LEU A 27 -3.71 -8.18 -32.42
N GLY A 28 -4.81 -7.45 -32.65
CA GLY A 28 -5.98 -7.97 -33.38
C GLY A 28 -6.72 -9.12 -32.70
N LEU A 29 -6.58 -9.29 -31.38
CA LEU A 29 -7.16 -10.40 -30.63
C LEU A 29 -8.66 -10.18 -30.33
N THR A 30 -9.43 -11.26 -30.28
CA THR A 30 -10.86 -11.21 -29.91
C THR A 30 -11.05 -10.80 -28.45
N ILE A 31 -11.66 -9.63 -28.21
CA ILE A 31 -11.88 -9.08 -26.87
C ILE A 31 -13.31 -9.34 -26.39
N HIS A 32 -13.46 -10.31 -25.48
CA HIS A 32 -14.67 -10.48 -24.69
C HIS A 32 -14.66 -9.51 -23.48
N GLN A 33 -15.25 -8.31 -23.63
CA GLN A 33 -15.43 -7.36 -22.53
C GLN A 33 -16.70 -7.71 -21.72
N ARG A 34 -16.56 -7.99 -20.42
CA ARG A 34 -17.65 -8.50 -19.56
C ARG A 34 -17.41 -8.15 -18.08
N GLU A 35 -18.47 -7.78 -17.36
CA GLU A 35 -18.43 -7.55 -15.89
C GLU A 35 -18.68 -8.81 -15.07
N THR A 36 -19.20 -9.86 -15.71
CA THR A 36 -19.59 -11.11 -15.05
C THR A 36 -19.49 -12.28 -16.01
N PHE A 37 -19.37 -13.48 -15.44
CA PHE A 37 -19.50 -14.75 -16.16
C PHE A 37 -20.95 -15.23 -16.29
N ARG A 38 -21.97 -14.48 -15.83
CA ARG A 38 -23.38 -14.87 -16.06
C ARG A 38 -23.69 -14.84 -17.57
N ASN A 39 -24.42 -15.84 -18.06
CA ASN A 39 -24.87 -15.98 -19.44
C ASN A 39 -23.73 -15.80 -20.47
N TRP A 40 -22.58 -16.42 -20.18
CA TRP A 40 -21.42 -16.46 -21.06
C TRP A 40 -20.70 -17.78 -20.88
N ASP A 41 -20.45 -18.49 -21.96
CA ASP A 41 -19.66 -19.70 -21.96
C ASP A 41 -18.40 -19.52 -22.80
N LEU A 42 -17.45 -20.43 -22.59
CA LEU A 42 -16.14 -20.35 -23.25
C LEU A 42 -16.32 -20.58 -24.76
N PRO A 43 -15.65 -19.80 -25.64
CA PRO A 43 -15.61 -20.09 -27.06
C PRO A 43 -15.09 -21.50 -27.33
N GLU A 44 -15.52 -22.07 -28.45
CA GLU A 44 -15.05 -23.38 -28.90
C GLU A 44 -13.54 -23.40 -29.16
N ASN A 45 -12.94 -24.59 -29.09
CA ASN A 45 -11.51 -24.85 -29.35
C ASN A 45 -10.51 -24.17 -28.38
N ILE A 46 -10.97 -23.61 -27.25
CA ILE A 46 -10.08 -23.15 -26.17
C ILE A 46 -9.67 -24.34 -25.29
N ASN A 47 -8.37 -24.62 -25.23
CA ASN A 47 -7.76 -25.70 -24.42
C ASN A 47 -7.03 -25.20 -23.16
N LEU A 48 -6.89 -23.88 -22.98
CA LEU A 48 -6.19 -23.26 -21.86
C LEU A 48 -6.74 -21.85 -21.58
N ILE A 49 -6.81 -21.48 -20.30
CA ILE A 49 -7.21 -20.15 -19.83
C ILE A 49 -6.13 -19.65 -18.86
N VAL A 50 -5.37 -18.65 -19.28
CA VAL A 50 -4.44 -17.94 -18.39
C VAL A 50 -5.17 -16.79 -17.70
N VAL A 51 -5.00 -16.65 -16.39
CA VAL A 51 -5.66 -15.63 -15.56
C VAL A 51 -4.59 -14.85 -14.81
N VAL A 52 -4.47 -13.55 -15.07
CA VAL A 52 -3.50 -12.65 -14.41
C VAL A 52 -4.23 -11.37 -13.99
N SER A 53 -4.10 -10.97 -12.71
CA SER A 53 -4.69 -9.75 -12.14
C SER A 53 -6.18 -9.55 -12.47
N PHE A 54 -6.93 -10.65 -12.59
CA PHE A 54 -8.31 -10.65 -13.09
C PHE A 54 -9.31 -10.57 -11.93
N GLY A 55 -10.11 -9.50 -11.89
CA GLY A 55 -10.97 -9.18 -10.75
C GLY A 55 -12.26 -9.99 -10.59
N LEU A 56 -12.43 -11.11 -11.30
CA LEU A 56 -13.62 -11.98 -11.21
C LEU A 56 -13.22 -13.41 -10.87
N PHE A 57 -14.03 -14.06 -10.02
CA PHE A 57 -13.91 -15.50 -9.79
C PHE A 57 -14.32 -16.26 -11.07
N VAL A 58 -13.42 -17.11 -11.58
CA VAL A 58 -13.69 -17.95 -12.74
C VAL A 58 -14.51 -19.16 -12.28
N PRO A 59 -15.77 -19.33 -12.73
CA PRO A 59 -16.66 -20.32 -12.15
C PRO A 59 -16.32 -21.75 -12.61
N PRO A 60 -16.68 -22.79 -11.82
CA PRO A 60 -16.38 -24.20 -12.12
C PRO A 60 -16.71 -24.66 -13.53
N ARG A 61 -17.81 -24.17 -14.14
CA ARG A 61 -18.19 -24.57 -15.51
C ARG A 61 -17.17 -24.13 -16.57
N ILE A 62 -16.48 -23.01 -16.34
CA ILE A 62 -15.41 -22.50 -17.21
C ILE A 62 -14.07 -23.19 -16.84
N LEU A 63 -13.83 -23.47 -15.56
CA LEU A 63 -12.63 -24.20 -15.10
C LEU A 63 -12.61 -25.67 -15.52
N ARG A 64 -13.77 -26.30 -15.74
CA ARG A 64 -13.82 -27.65 -16.34
C ARG A 64 -13.24 -27.68 -17.77
N ALA A 65 -13.04 -26.53 -18.41
CA ALA A 65 -12.36 -26.41 -19.68
C ALA A 65 -10.89 -25.93 -19.57
N ALA A 66 -10.39 -25.48 -18.40
CA ALA A 66 -8.99 -25.02 -18.24
C ALA A 66 -8.49 -24.75 -16.78
N LYS A 67 -7.16 -24.67 -16.62
CA LYS A 67 -6.39 -24.48 -15.36
C LYS A 67 -5.77 -23.04 -15.27
N SER A 68 -5.74 -22.32 -14.11
CA SER A 68 -5.22 -20.91 -13.98
C SER A 68 -4.53 -20.48 -12.62
N LEU A 69 -4.61 -19.24 -12.07
CA LEU A 69 -3.69 -18.70 -10.99
C LEU A 69 -4.33 -18.01 -9.71
N ARG A 70 -3.50 -17.64 -8.68
CA ARG A 70 -3.85 -17.02 -7.34
C ARG A 70 -3.51 -15.50 -7.19
N GLY A 71 -4.28 -14.69 -6.43
CA GLY A 71 -3.79 -13.51 -5.64
C GLY A 71 -4.38 -12.09 -5.91
N PRO A 72 -5.03 -11.39 -4.93
CA PRO A 72 -5.55 -10.03 -5.17
C PRO A 72 -4.62 -8.84 -4.80
N ALA A 73 -3.79 -8.91 -3.75
CA ALA A 73 -2.99 -7.75 -3.27
C ALA A 73 -1.57 -8.01 -2.71
N PRO A 74 -0.82 -9.05 -3.13
CA PRO A 74 0.44 -9.46 -2.47
C PRO A 74 1.54 -8.38 -2.44
N ILE A 75 1.71 -7.60 -3.52
CA ILE A 75 2.73 -6.54 -3.61
C ILE A 75 2.53 -5.45 -2.53
N HIS A 76 1.28 -5.13 -2.20
CA HIS A 76 0.97 -4.09 -1.22
C HIS A 76 1.38 -4.55 0.19
N HIS A 77 1.00 -5.77 0.57
CA HIS A 77 1.34 -6.36 1.88
C HIS A 77 2.84 -6.55 2.07
N ALA A 78 3.56 -6.99 1.04
CA ALA A 78 5.02 -7.11 1.10
C ALA A 78 5.70 -5.77 1.41
N LEU A 79 5.25 -4.67 0.77
CA LEU A 79 5.74 -3.33 1.06
C LEU A 79 5.33 -2.82 2.46
N LEU A 80 4.16 -3.18 2.97
CA LEU A 80 3.68 -2.80 4.31
C LEU A 80 4.44 -3.53 5.44
N ARG A 81 4.71 -4.83 5.28
CA ARG A 81 5.58 -5.61 6.17
C ARG A 81 7.05 -5.24 6.04
N GLY A 82 7.45 -4.69 4.89
CA GLY A 82 8.84 -4.37 4.58
C GLY A 82 9.67 -5.60 4.23
N ASP A 83 9.05 -6.58 3.56
CA ASP A 83 9.69 -7.80 3.11
C ASP A 83 10.89 -7.45 2.21
N SER A 84 12.07 -8.04 2.48
CA SER A 84 13.29 -7.80 1.69
C SER A 84 13.27 -8.52 0.33
N HIS A 85 12.37 -9.49 0.17
CA HIS A 85 12.20 -10.30 -1.04
C HIS A 85 10.72 -10.55 -1.32
N ILE A 86 10.38 -10.68 -2.60
CA ILE A 86 9.03 -11.03 -3.07
C ILE A 86 9.12 -12.04 -4.21
N GLY A 87 8.23 -13.03 -4.20
CA GLY A 87 8.20 -14.11 -5.19
C GLY A 87 7.00 -14.04 -6.12
N ILE A 88 7.03 -14.90 -7.15
CA ILE A 88 5.91 -15.19 -8.04
C ILE A 88 5.67 -16.70 -8.00
N SER A 89 4.41 -17.10 -7.95
CA SER A 89 3.99 -18.51 -8.03
C SER A 89 3.01 -18.70 -9.19
N LEU A 90 3.40 -19.51 -10.17
CA LEU A 90 2.54 -20.04 -11.21
C LEU A 90 1.99 -21.40 -10.75
N GLN A 91 0.71 -21.66 -10.99
CA GLN A 91 -0.06 -22.70 -10.31
C GLN A 91 -1.31 -23.11 -11.10
N THR A 92 -2.25 -23.80 -10.45
CA THR A 92 -3.61 -24.08 -10.97
C THR A 92 -4.67 -23.23 -10.24
N LEU A 93 -5.88 -23.10 -10.82
CA LEU A 93 -7.02 -22.48 -10.11
C LEU A 93 -7.75 -23.57 -9.33
N HIS A 94 -8.18 -23.23 -8.13
CA HIS A 94 -9.04 -24.11 -7.36
C HIS A 94 -10.52 -23.81 -7.65
N HIS A 95 -11.31 -24.85 -7.85
CA HIS A 95 -12.70 -24.75 -8.30
C HIS A 95 -13.67 -24.09 -7.30
N LYS A 96 -13.31 -24.03 -6.00
CA LYS A 96 -14.16 -23.44 -4.93
C LYS A 96 -13.58 -22.18 -4.29
N THR A 97 -12.27 -22.01 -4.37
CA THR A 97 -11.54 -21.03 -3.57
C THR A 97 -10.65 -20.27 -4.52
N PHE A 98 -10.64 -18.94 -4.40
CA PHE A 98 -9.45 -18.22 -4.84
C PHE A 98 -8.23 -18.84 -4.18
N ASP A 99 -7.10 -18.70 -4.83
CA ASP A 99 -5.84 -18.80 -4.11
C ASP A 99 -5.49 -20.20 -3.55
N HIS A 100 -5.85 -21.31 -4.22
CA HIS A 100 -5.69 -22.66 -3.63
C HIS A 100 -5.24 -23.83 -4.55
N GLY A 101 -4.83 -23.61 -5.81
CA GLY A 101 -4.35 -24.71 -6.66
C GLY A 101 -2.85 -25.05 -6.49
N THR A 102 -2.44 -26.23 -6.98
CA THR A 102 -1.07 -26.75 -7.01
C THR A 102 -0.09 -25.79 -7.66
N ILE A 103 1.07 -25.53 -7.05
CA ILE A 103 2.11 -24.66 -7.63
C ILE A 103 2.91 -25.45 -8.66
N LEU A 104 2.93 -24.93 -9.90
CA LEU A 104 3.60 -25.52 -11.05
C LEU A 104 5.01 -24.95 -11.23
N ALA A 105 5.23 -23.69 -10.84
CA ALA A 105 6.54 -23.06 -10.78
C ALA A 105 6.53 -21.92 -9.76
N GLN A 106 7.66 -21.68 -9.10
CA GLN A 106 7.85 -20.55 -8.20
C GLN A 106 9.22 -19.92 -8.47
N THR A 107 9.35 -18.60 -8.25
CA THR A 107 10.67 -17.96 -8.20
C THR A 107 11.55 -18.69 -7.17
N PRO A 108 12.81 -19.02 -7.47
CA PRO A 108 13.67 -19.76 -6.55
C PRO A 108 13.87 -19.01 -5.23
N PRO A 109 14.17 -19.70 -4.11
CA PRO A 109 14.48 -19.04 -2.85
C PRO A 109 15.67 -18.07 -3.00
N PRO A 110 15.67 -16.90 -2.34
CA PRO A 110 14.63 -16.35 -1.46
C PRO A 110 13.46 -15.64 -2.18
N GLY A 111 13.50 -15.52 -3.51
CA GLY A 111 12.63 -14.67 -4.32
C GLY A 111 13.41 -13.54 -4.99
N LEU A 112 12.72 -12.59 -5.59
CA LEU A 112 13.33 -11.38 -6.16
C LEU A 112 13.54 -10.32 -5.07
N PRO A 113 14.67 -9.59 -5.05
CA PRO A 113 14.92 -8.58 -4.02
C PRO A 113 13.95 -7.40 -4.12
N VAL A 114 13.58 -6.85 -2.97
CA VAL A 114 12.76 -5.63 -2.84
C VAL A 114 13.67 -4.47 -2.41
N PRO A 115 13.99 -3.51 -3.31
CA PRO A 115 14.77 -2.33 -2.92
C PRO A 115 14.11 -1.54 -1.77
N PRO A 116 14.86 -0.97 -0.81
CA PRO A 116 14.31 -0.22 0.32
C PRO A 116 13.43 1.00 -0.05
N SER A 117 13.62 1.53 -1.26
CA SER A 117 12.89 2.64 -1.86
C SER A 117 11.84 2.21 -2.91
N ALA A 118 11.64 0.89 -3.12
CA ALA A 118 10.77 0.39 -4.18
C ALA A 118 9.31 0.88 -4.04
N SER A 119 8.76 1.32 -5.16
CA SER A 119 7.34 1.64 -5.35
C SER A 119 6.55 0.42 -5.84
N ILE A 120 5.22 0.46 -5.67
CA ILE A 120 4.32 -0.56 -6.25
C ILE A 120 4.53 -0.68 -7.76
N GLN A 121 4.72 0.44 -8.46
CA GLN A 121 4.89 0.49 -9.91
C GLN A 121 6.15 -0.25 -10.36
N GLN A 122 7.30 0.02 -9.71
CA GLN A 122 8.55 -0.67 -9.99
C GLN A 122 8.45 -2.17 -9.73
N LEU A 123 7.87 -2.59 -8.59
CA LEU A 123 7.66 -4.00 -8.29
C LEU A 123 6.70 -4.66 -9.28
N THR A 124 5.61 -3.98 -9.66
CA THR A 124 4.63 -4.50 -10.63
C THR A 124 5.27 -4.74 -12.00
N LEU A 125 6.15 -3.84 -12.46
CA LEU A 125 6.90 -4.01 -13.72
C LEU A 125 7.89 -5.18 -13.63
N ALA A 126 8.71 -5.23 -12.58
CA ALA A 126 9.70 -6.30 -12.40
C ALA A 126 9.04 -7.68 -12.26
N LEU A 127 7.98 -7.78 -11.44
CA LEU A 127 7.23 -9.02 -11.24
C LEU A 127 6.40 -9.40 -12.46
N GLY A 128 5.86 -8.43 -13.20
CA GLY A 128 5.17 -8.66 -14.46
C GLY A 128 6.08 -9.29 -15.51
N ALA A 129 7.30 -8.77 -15.67
CA ALA A 129 8.29 -9.32 -16.59
C ALA A 129 8.74 -10.74 -16.21
N ALA A 130 9.13 -10.96 -14.96
CA ALA A 130 9.54 -12.28 -14.48
C ALA A 130 8.38 -13.30 -14.51
N GLY A 131 7.15 -12.87 -14.24
CA GLY A 131 5.95 -13.71 -14.31
C GLY A 131 5.58 -14.11 -15.72
N ALA A 132 5.72 -13.20 -16.69
CA ALA A 132 5.53 -13.49 -18.11
C ALA A 132 6.57 -14.50 -18.63
N GLN A 133 7.85 -14.33 -18.25
CA GLN A 133 8.91 -15.28 -18.58
C GLN A 133 8.64 -16.68 -17.98
N MET A 134 8.30 -16.75 -16.69
CA MET A 134 7.94 -18.00 -16.02
C MET A 134 6.74 -18.69 -16.68
N LEU A 135 5.72 -17.93 -17.08
CA LEU A 135 4.57 -18.46 -17.82
C LEU A 135 4.97 -19.06 -19.15
N VAL A 136 5.72 -18.33 -19.98
CA VAL A 136 6.19 -18.85 -21.28
C VAL A 136 7.01 -20.13 -21.10
N GLN A 137 7.83 -20.20 -20.06
CA GLN A 137 8.65 -21.39 -19.76
C GLN A 137 7.78 -22.59 -19.36
N VAL A 138 6.85 -22.44 -18.39
CA VAL A 138 5.90 -23.50 -17.98
C VAL A 138 5.00 -24.00 -19.12
N LEU A 139 4.70 -23.14 -20.11
CA LEU A 139 3.97 -23.55 -21.30
C LEU A 139 4.83 -24.38 -22.26
N ARG A 140 6.09 -23.98 -22.48
CA ARG A 140 7.05 -24.73 -23.33
C ARG A 140 7.45 -26.07 -22.73
N ASP A 141 7.67 -26.12 -21.42
CA ASP A 141 8.09 -27.33 -20.70
C ASP A 141 6.92 -28.30 -20.43
N GLY A 142 5.68 -27.93 -20.81
CA GLY A 142 4.51 -28.78 -20.64
C GLY A 142 4.03 -28.98 -19.20
N VAL A 143 4.63 -28.33 -18.20
CA VAL A 143 4.36 -28.53 -16.75
C VAL A 143 2.90 -28.22 -16.35
N HIS A 144 2.16 -27.49 -17.19
CA HIS A 144 0.72 -27.23 -17.03
C HIS A 144 -0.19 -28.43 -17.41
N VAL A 145 0.33 -29.38 -18.19
CA VAL A 145 -0.31 -30.67 -18.48
C VAL A 145 -0.25 -31.53 -17.22
N SER A 146 -1.25 -32.41 -17.02
CA SER A 146 -1.30 -33.28 -15.84
C SER A 146 -0.61 -34.62 -16.11
N PRO A 147 -0.06 -35.32 -15.08
CA PRO A 147 -0.09 -34.98 -13.66
C PRO A 147 0.79 -33.78 -13.29
N HIS A 148 0.42 -33.07 -12.23
CA HIS A 148 1.15 -31.90 -11.74
C HIS A 148 2.08 -32.27 -10.58
N SER A 149 3.30 -31.75 -10.61
CA SER A 149 4.23 -31.80 -9.48
C SER A 149 4.16 -30.48 -8.71
N GLU A 150 4.10 -30.56 -7.38
CA GLU A 150 4.07 -29.38 -6.50
C GLU A 150 5.48 -28.77 -6.39
N ALA A 151 5.66 -27.58 -6.95
CA ALA A 151 6.92 -26.83 -7.00
C ALA A 151 7.02 -25.72 -5.93
N GLY A 152 6.01 -25.57 -5.07
CA GLY A 152 5.95 -24.55 -4.03
C GLY A 152 6.88 -24.84 -2.85
N TRP A 153 7.97 -24.07 -2.72
CA TRP A 153 8.92 -24.24 -1.62
C TRP A 153 8.53 -23.48 -0.34
N MET A 154 7.80 -22.36 -0.47
CA MET A 154 7.52 -21.49 0.67
C MET A 154 6.57 -22.14 1.69
N ALA A 155 5.52 -22.83 1.23
CA ALA A 155 4.55 -23.47 2.13
C ALA A 155 5.23 -24.52 3.02
N SER A 156 6.02 -25.41 2.43
CA SER A 156 6.79 -26.44 3.15
C SER A 156 7.81 -25.83 4.12
N LYS A 157 8.45 -24.71 3.75
CA LYS A 157 9.40 -23.99 4.60
C LYS A 157 8.74 -23.36 5.84
N LEU A 158 7.54 -22.80 5.70
CA LEU A 158 6.76 -22.24 6.80
C LEU A 158 6.23 -23.36 7.70
N GLN A 159 5.66 -24.41 7.12
CA GLN A 159 5.17 -25.58 7.86
C GLN A 159 6.27 -26.23 8.72
N ALA A 160 7.50 -26.33 8.20
CA ALA A 160 8.67 -26.84 8.93
C ALA A 160 9.07 -25.96 10.14
N ARG A 161 8.50 -24.76 10.28
CA ARG A 161 8.68 -23.83 11.41
C ARG A 161 7.44 -23.72 12.30
N GLY A 162 6.35 -24.40 11.97
CA GLY A 162 5.04 -24.22 12.62
C GLY A 162 4.32 -22.93 12.20
N GLU A 163 4.70 -22.34 11.06
CA GLU A 163 4.11 -21.12 10.50
C GLU A 163 3.15 -21.48 9.33
N GLU A 164 2.13 -20.63 9.10
CA GLU A 164 1.21 -20.74 7.96
C GLU A 164 1.44 -19.62 6.92
N LEU A 165 0.82 -19.75 5.75
CA LEU A 165 0.87 -18.72 4.70
C LEU A 165 -0.03 -17.52 5.05
N ASP A 166 0.58 -16.35 5.22
CA ASP A 166 -0.12 -15.06 5.35
C ASP A 166 -1.10 -14.81 4.20
N HIS A 167 -2.39 -14.64 4.52
CA HIS A 167 -3.37 -14.13 3.56
C HIS A 167 -3.16 -12.63 3.33
N ALA A 168 -3.15 -12.21 2.05
CA ALA A 168 -2.93 -10.82 1.63
C ALA A 168 -4.26 -10.18 1.16
N PRO A 169 -5.16 -9.74 2.07
CA PRO A 169 -6.46 -9.18 1.72
C PRO A 169 -6.33 -7.89 0.91
N LYS A 170 -7.38 -7.52 0.18
CA LYS A 170 -7.42 -6.25 -0.55
C LYS A 170 -7.27 -5.08 0.42
N VAL A 171 -6.24 -4.25 0.19
CA VAL A 171 -6.03 -3.02 0.97
C VAL A 171 -7.09 -1.96 0.70
N SER A 172 -7.35 -1.15 1.73
CA SER A 172 -8.42 -0.16 1.84
C SER A 172 -7.84 1.25 2.06
N LYS A 173 -8.69 2.28 2.22
CA LYS A 173 -8.18 3.62 2.59
C LYS A 173 -7.92 3.70 4.09
N GLU A 174 -8.57 2.84 4.85
CA GLU A 174 -8.55 2.73 6.30
C GLU A 174 -7.19 2.18 6.75
N ASP A 175 -6.57 1.28 5.96
CA ASP A 175 -5.19 0.79 6.17
C ASP A 175 -4.09 1.87 6.02
N ALA A 176 -4.45 3.06 5.50
CA ALA A 176 -3.58 4.24 5.43
C ALA A 176 -3.78 5.21 6.62
N GLN A 177 -4.65 4.88 7.58
CA GLN A 177 -4.80 5.69 8.80
C GLN A 177 -3.58 5.53 9.69
N MET A 178 -3.04 6.63 10.20
CA MET A 178 -1.96 6.63 11.18
C MET A 178 -2.37 5.87 12.44
N ASP A 179 -1.68 4.75 12.69
CA ASP A 179 -1.70 4.09 13.99
C ASP A 179 -0.63 4.73 14.88
N TRP A 180 -1.03 5.76 15.61
CA TRP A 180 -0.13 6.56 16.44
C TRP A 180 0.40 5.80 17.64
N ALA A 181 -0.23 4.70 18.05
CA ALA A 181 0.24 3.87 19.15
C ALA A 181 1.42 2.98 18.74
N ASN A 182 1.36 2.39 17.53
CA ASN A 182 2.29 1.32 17.14
C ASN A 182 3.22 1.67 15.98
N TRP A 183 2.97 2.74 15.20
CA TRP A 183 3.81 3.08 14.05
C TRP A 183 4.95 4.02 14.39
N ASN A 184 6.08 3.74 13.74
CA ASN A 184 7.23 4.64 13.64
C ASN A 184 7.35 5.25 12.24
N GLY A 185 8.41 6.03 12.01
CA GLY A 185 8.63 6.71 10.73
C GLY A 185 8.75 5.76 9.53
N GLU A 186 9.35 4.58 9.71
CA GLU A 186 9.41 3.57 8.64
C GLU A 186 8.05 2.95 8.36
N ALA A 187 7.27 2.62 9.41
CA ALA A 187 5.90 2.12 9.25
C ALA A 187 5.02 3.14 8.51
N MET A 188 5.14 4.44 8.82
CA MET A 188 4.49 5.52 8.07
C MET A 188 4.98 5.60 6.62
N ARG A 189 6.30 5.60 6.39
CA ARG A 189 6.91 5.63 5.04
C ARG A 189 6.44 4.49 4.15
N ARG A 190 6.19 3.30 4.70
CA ARG A 190 5.58 2.18 3.97
C ARG A 190 4.16 2.48 3.50
N ARG A 191 3.33 3.13 4.34
CA ARG A 191 1.97 3.53 3.93
C ARG A 191 2.00 4.62 2.87
N LEU A 192 2.89 5.60 2.98
CA LEU A 192 3.14 6.59 1.93
C LEU A 192 3.47 5.89 0.60
N ARG A 193 4.46 4.99 0.58
CA ARG A 193 4.83 4.22 -0.63
C ARG A 193 3.68 3.39 -1.22
N VAL A 194 2.78 2.87 -0.40
CA VAL A 194 1.69 1.96 -0.81
C VAL A 194 0.40 2.70 -1.22
N PHE A 195 0.05 3.79 -0.52
CA PHE A 195 -1.23 4.48 -0.67
C PHE A 195 -1.11 5.88 -1.29
N GLY A 196 0.10 6.41 -1.44
CA GLY A 196 0.36 7.80 -1.83
C GLY A 196 0.15 8.82 -0.72
N MET A 197 -0.32 8.37 0.46
CA MET A 197 -0.56 9.18 1.63
C MET A 197 -0.70 8.32 2.89
N ALA A 198 -0.60 8.96 4.05
CA ALA A 198 -1.10 8.45 5.32
C ALA A 198 -2.01 9.52 5.93
N TRP A 199 -3.05 9.16 6.67
CA TRP A 199 -4.04 10.13 7.15
C TRP A 199 -4.36 10.01 8.62
N THR A 200 -4.79 11.12 9.20
CA THR A 200 -5.25 11.18 10.58
C THR A 200 -6.31 12.29 10.71
N ARG A 201 -6.85 12.45 11.91
CA ARG A 201 -7.59 13.65 12.31
C ARG A 201 -6.70 14.46 13.26
N ALA A 202 -6.71 15.78 13.13
CA ALA A 202 -6.03 16.68 14.06
C ALA A 202 -7.05 17.63 14.70
N ALA A 203 -6.99 17.79 16.01
CA ALA A 203 -7.79 18.78 16.74
C ALA A 203 -7.07 20.14 16.72
N SER A 204 -7.81 21.22 16.49
CA SER A 204 -7.24 22.57 16.48
C SER A 204 -6.72 22.96 17.87
N ALA A 205 -5.63 23.72 17.91
CA ALA A 205 -5.05 24.21 19.16
C ALA A 205 -5.82 25.40 19.76
N THR A 206 -6.74 26.03 19.00
CA THR A 206 -7.43 27.26 19.38
C THR A 206 -8.95 27.23 19.16
N LYS A 207 -9.48 26.19 18.51
CA LYS A 207 -10.90 26.02 18.22
C LYS A 207 -11.36 24.62 18.60
N ASP A 208 -12.64 24.49 18.93
CA ASP A 208 -13.31 23.19 19.00
C ASP A 208 -13.62 22.68 17.58
N GLU A 209 -12.56 22.31 16.85
CA GLU A 209 -12.64 21.87 15.45
C GLU A 209 -11.63 20.75 15.19
N VAL A 210 -12.10 19.68 14.53
CA VAL A 210 -11.29 18.55 14.08
C VAL A 210 -11.27 18.51 12.56
N LYS A 211 -10.07 18.43 11.95
CA LYS A 211 -9.91 18.27 10.50
C LYS A 211 -9.20 16.97 10.15
N ARG A 212 -9.55 16.39 9.00
CA ARG A 212 -8.72 15.34 8.39
C ARG A 212 -7.43 15.97 7.84
N VAL A 213 -6.31 15.33 8.12
CA VAL A 213 -4.98 15.68 7.62
C VAL A 213 -4.44 14.49 6.84
N LEU A 214 -3.88 14.77 5.66
CA LEU A 214 -3.19 13.83 4.79
C LEU A 214 -1.71 14.20 4.77
N PHE A 215 -0.84 13.28 5.16
CA PHE A 215 0.61 13.33 5.00
C PHE A 215 0.97 12.72 3.63
N LEU A 216 1.78 13.40 2.82
CA LEU A 216 2.08 12.98 1.44
C LEU A 216 3.47 12.32 1.28
N ASN A 217 3.83 11.95 0.04
CA ASN A 217 4.93 11.00 -0.23
C ASN A 217 6.37 11.53 -0.10
N ASP A 218 6.56 12.82 0.18
CA ASP A 218 7.86 13.47 0.32
C ASP A 218 8.44 13.43 1.76
N ASN A 219 7.69 12.84 2.69
CA ASN A 219 8.04 12.69 4.09
C ASN A 219 9.07 11.58 4.33
N GLU A 220 10.01 11.82 5.24
CA GLU A 220 11.17 10.95 5.49
C GLU A 220 11.38 10.73 6.99
N PRO A 221 11.83 9.53 7.43
CA PRO A 221 12.34 9.34 8.78
C PRO A 221 13.56 10.25 8.99
N VAL A 222 13.68 10.84 10.17
CA VAL A 222 14.84 11.66 10.55
C VAL A 222 15.34 11.23 11.93
N GLU A 223 16.66 11.28 12.11
CA GLU A 223 17.26 11.10 13.43
C GLU A 223 16.72 12.15 14.40
N VAL A 224 16.49 11.72 15.64
CA VAL A 224 15.96 12.58 16.70
C VAL A 224 16.95 13.70 16.96
N ARG A 225 16.56 14.94 16.63
CA ARG A 225 17.40 16.09 16.94
C ARG A 225 17.32 16.39 18.43
N VAL A 226 18.38 16.00 19.13
CA VAL A 226 18.61 16.37 20.54
C VAL A 226 19.23 17.77 20.58
N GLY A 227 18.63 18.67 21.36
CA GLY A 227 19.12 20.02 21.55
C GLY A 227 18.20 21.12 21.01
N HIS A 228 18.25 22.25 21.71
CA HIS A 228 17.52 23.47 21.38
C HIS A 228 18.24 24.17 20.23
N ASP A 229 17.59 24.25 19.07
CA ASP A 229 18.07 25.00 17.90
C ASP A 229 17.11 26.18 17.72
N ALA A 230 17.62 27.41 17.83
CA ALA A 230 16.84 28.65 17.74
C ALA A 230 16.08 28.81 16.40
N LYS A 231 16.41 28.00 15.39
CA LYS A 231 15.68 27.92 14.13
C LYS A 231 14.32 27.19 14.24
N TRP A 232 14.09 26.40 15.29
CA TRP A 232 12.92 25.54 15.43
C TRP A 232 12.01 26.00 16.56
N SER A 233 10.71 26.09 16.27
CA SER A 233 9.68 26.27 17.30
C SER A 233 9.12 24.92 17.73
N GLU A 234 9.02 24.68 19.04
CA GLU A 234 8.47 23.44 19.59
C GLU A 234 7.01 23.60 20.01
N GLY A 235 6.27 22.49 19.98
CA GLY A 235 4.87 22.48 20.38
C GLY A 235 4.28 21.08 20.47
N LYS A 236 2.98 21.05 20.74
CA LYS A 236 2.18 19.82 20.86
C LYS A 236 1.07 19.80 19.83
N MET A 237 0.87 18.64 19.20
CA MET A 237 -0.30 18.35 18.37
C MET A 237 -1.15 17.25 19.02
N ILE A 238 -2.46 17.36 18.85
CA ILE A 238 -3.43 16.35 19.27
C ILE A 238 -3.95 15.66 18.02
N PHE A 239 -3.56 14.41 17.84
CA PHE A 239 -4.08 13.54 16.79
C PHE A 239 -5.20 12.66 17.32
N LEU A 240 -6.18 12.38 16.47
CA LEU A 240 -7.28 11.46 16.73
C LEU A 240 -7.21 10.31 15.72
N GLN A 241 -7.24 9.09 16.25
CA GLN A 241 -7.25 7.84 15.50
C GLN A 241 -8.64 7.22 15.63
N ASP A 242 -9.30 6.98 14.51
CA ASP A 242 -10.58 6.28 14.48
C ASP A 242 -10.30 4.80 14.80
N SER A 243 -10.99 4.22 15.79
CA SER A 243 -10.92 2.78 16.05
C SER A 243 -11.91 2.02 15.15
N LYS A 244 -11.86 0.68 15.15
CA LYS A 244 -12.94 -0.15 14.60
C LYS A 244 -14.12 -0.20 15.57
N GLY A 245 -14.73 0.97 15.81
CA GLY A 245 -15.78 1.21 16.80
C GLY A 245 -16.22 2.68 16.80
N THR A 246 -16.94 3.11 17.84
CA THR A 246 -17.37 4.51 18.02
C THR A 246 -16.38 5.37 18.80
N GLU A 247 -15.33 4.78 19.39
CA GLU A 247 -14.32 5.50 20.16
C GLU A 247 -13.20 6.04 19.26
N MET A 248 -12.81 7.30 19.45
CA MET A 248 -11.58 7.86 18.88
C MET A 248 -10.48 7.89 19.95
N HIS A 249 -9.32 7.33 19.64
CA HIS A 249 -8.16 7.40 20.53
C HIS A 249 -7.42 8.73 20.34
N ARG A 250 -7.09 9.41 21.45
CA ARG A 250 -6.42 10.71 21.47
C ARG A 250 -4.93 10.52 21.72
N HIS A 251 -4.10 10.99 20.78
CA HIS A 251 -2.65 10.89 20.83
C HIS A 251 -2.02 12.29 20.81
N GLU A 252 -1.48 12.72 21.95
CA GLU A 252 -0.64 13.92 22.01
C GLU A 252 0.78 13.59 21.52
N ARG A 253 1.33 14.42 20.64
CA ARG A 253 2.70 14.26 20.11
C ARG A 253 3.44 15.59 20.15
N MET A 254 4.71 15.54 20.56
CA MET A 254 5.63 16.66 20.41
C MET A 254 5.96 16.85 18.93
N VAL A 255 6.02 18.10 18.51
CA VAL A 255 6.41 18.50 17.15
C VAL A 255 7.41 19.64 17.18
N ARG A 256 8.31 19.66 16.20
CA ARG A 256 9.24 20.77 15.95
C ARG A 256 8.94 21.35 14.57
N VAL A 257 8.88 22.67 14.45
CA VAL A 257 8.55 23.40 13.21
C VAL A 257 9.72 24.25 12.76
N ASP A 258 10.13 24.12 11.50
CA ASP A 258 11.05 25.04 10.82
C ASP A 258 10.25 25.82 9.77
N GLU A 259 9.79 27.02 10.16
CA GLU A 259 8.98 27.87 9.28
C GLU A 259 9.72 28.27 8.00
N LYS A 260 11.06 28.31 8.02
CA LYS A 260 11.88 28.73 6.87
C LYS A 260 11.99 27.63 5.81
N SER A 261 12.07 26.36 6.20
CA SER A 261 12.04 25.23 5.24
C SER A 261 10.64 24.67 5.01
N GLY A 262 9.65 25.08 5.81
CA GLY A 262 8.25 24.69 5.67
C GLY A 262 7.91 23.32 6.25
N VAL A 263 8.81 22.69 7.01
CA VAL A 263 8.68 21.30 7.49
C VAL A 263 8.27 21.22 8.97
N VAL A 264 7.72 20.07 9.35
CA VAL A 264 7.39 19.71 10.74
C VAL A 264 7.94 18.33 11.05
N ASP A 265 8.82 18.23 12.04
CA ASP A 265 9.33 16.95 12.54
C ASP A 265 8.40 16.50 13.68
N ILE A 266 7.74 15.34 13.53
CA ILE A 266 6.78 14.77 14.49
C ILE A 266 7.42 13.62 15.24
N LEU A 267 7.35 13.63 16.58
CA LEU A 267 7.80 12.52 17.43
C LEU A 267 6.84 11.33 17.31
N MET A 268 7.38 10.14 17.12
CA MET A 268 6.65 8.86 16.99
C MET A 268 6.63 8.10 18.33
N ALA A 269 5.84 7.02 18.41
CA ALA A 269 5.67 6.26 19.66
C ALA A 269 6.94 5.53 20.12
N ASP A 270 7.82 5.13 19.19
CA ASP A 270 9.11 4.50 19.48
C ASP A 270 10.24 5.52 19.76
N GLY A 271 9.90 6.80 19.89
CA GLY A 271 10.85 7.88 20.10
C GLY A 271 11.53 8.39 18.82
N THR A 272 11.35 7.76 17.65
CA THR A 272 11.88 8.28 16.37
C THR A 272 11.16 9.57 15.95
N GLN A 273 11.76 10.34 15.03
CA GLN A 273 11.09 11.50 14.42
C GLN A 273 10.80 11.24 12.94
N THR A 274 9.64 11.71 12.48
CA THR A 274 9.30 11.72 11.05
C THR A 274 9.20 13.16 10.57
N ARG A 275 9.99 13.52 9.56
CA ARG A 275 9.87 14.82 8.91
C ARG A 275 8.71 14.81 7.93
N VAL A 276 7.74 15.66 8.22
CA VAL A 276 6.63 15.98 7.35
C VAL A 276 6.98 17.25 6.55
N LYS A 277 6.95 17.17 5.22
CA LYS A 277 7.24 18.27 4.29
C LYS A 277 5.96 18.80 3.65
N THR A 278 5.12 17.94 3.09
CA THR A 278 3.85 18.34 2.46
C THR A 278 2.65 17.67 3.12
N VAL A 279 1.60 18.47 3.35
CA VAL A 279 0.31 18.03 3.87
C VAL A 279 -0.86 18.54 3.04
N LYS A 280 -1.99 17.86 3.16
CA LYS A 280 -3.29 18.35 2.70
C LYS A 280 -4.29 18.29 3.85
N VAL A 281 -4.79 19.45 4.25
CA VAL A 281 -5.82 19.59 5.27
C VAL A 281 -7.18 19.64 4.59
N ASP A 282 -8.20 19.08 5.22
CA ASP A 282 -9.56 19.13 4.68
C ASP A 282 -10.02 20.58 4.43
N GLY A 283 -10.66 20.80 3.27
CA GLY A 283 -11.00 22.13 2.76
C GLY A 283 -9.83 23.00 2.26
N LYS A 284 -8.60 22.49 2.19
CA LYS A 284 -7.39 23.22 1.72
C LYS A 284 -6.68 22.52 0.55
N PRO A 285 -5.92 23.27 -0.27
CA PRO A 285 -4.98 22.68 -1.22
C PRO A 285 -3.81 21.99 -0.51
N GLU A 286 -2.97 21.34 -1.30
CA GLU A 286 -1.69 20.79 -0.84
C GLU A 286 -0.73 21.95 -0.53
N GLN A 287 -0.03 21.87 0.60
CA GLN A 287 0.75 22.97 1.15
C GLN A 287 1.87 22.45 2.08
N ALA A 288 2.86 23.30 2.35
CA ALA A 288 3.95 22.98 3.28
C ALA A 288 3.42 22.63 4.68
N ALA A 289 4.06 21.67 5.34
CA ALA A 289 3.65 21.14 6.64
C ALA A 289 3.58 22.24 7.71
N ALA A 290 4.57 23.14 7.78
CA ALA A 290 4.60 24.23 8.74
C ALA A 290 3.38 25.15 8.59
N THR A 291 2.96 25.46 7.36
CA THR A 291 1.77 26.26 7.07
C THR A 291 0.48 25.49 7.38
N GLY A 292 0.38 24.24 6.90
CA GLY A 292 -0.84 23.45 7.01
C GLY A 292 -1.14 22.95 8.41
N LEU A 293 -0.11 22.63 9.20
CA LEU A 293 -0.25 22.09 10.55
C LEU A 293 -0.34 23.17 11.63
N ARG A 294 0.09 24.42 11.38
CA ARG A 294 0.06 25.53 12.35
C ARG A 294 -1.25 25.66 13.17
N PRO A 295 -2.47 25.54 12.59
CA PRO A 295 -3.72 25.69 13.36
C PRO A 295 -3.98 24.58 14.40
N PHE A 296 -3.17 23.52 14.38
CA PHE A 296 -3.28 22.34 15.24
C PHE A 296 -2.09 22.20 16.22
N ILE A 297 -1.15 23.16 16.21
CA ILE A 297 0.04 23.16 17.06
C ILE A 297 -0.14 24.13 18.22
N ALA A 298 -0.12 23.61 19.44
CA ALA A 298 0.02 24.39 20.67
C ALA A 298 1.52 24.59 20.95
N PHE A 299 2.07 25.75 20.55
CA PHE A 299 3.48 26.08 20.75
C PHE A 299 3.83 26.25 22.24
N THR A 300 5.00 25.77 22.64
CA THR A 300 5.55 26.03 23.98
C THR A 300 6.03 27.47 24.07
N LYS A 301 5.59 28.21 25.10
CA LYS A 301 6.20 29.49 25.44
C LYS A 301 7.53 29.23 26.13
N HIS A 302 8.62 29.75 25.59
CA HIS A 302 9.83 29.92 26.36
C HIS A 302 9.65 31.11 27.29
N GLU A 303 9.74 30.88 28.60
CA GLU A 303 9.85 31.97 29.56
C GLU A 303 11.26 32.57 29.43
N GLU A 304 11.35 33.77 28.85
CA GLU A 304 12.56 34.58 28.92
C GLU A 304 12.79 34.98 30.38
N GLY A 305 13.72 34.28 31.03
CA GLY A 305 14.07 34.46 32.44
C GLY A 305 14.50 35.90 32.73
N THR A 306 13.56 36.73 33.17
CA THR A 306 13.78 38.14 33.47
C THR A 306 14.43 38.29 34.85
N ALA A 307 15.66 37.81 34.99
CA ALA A 307 16.48 37.90 36.20
C ALA A 307 17.43 39.11 36.15
N ALA A 308 16.91 40.28 35.78
CA ALA A 308 17.67 41.53 35.71
C ALA A 308 17.03 42.62 36.59
N ARG A 309 17.14 42.48 37.92
CA ARG A 309 16.92 43.62 38.85
C ARG A 309 17.58 43.45 40.23
N LYS A 310 18.70 44.17 40.39
CA LYS A 310 19.13 44.95 41.57
C LYS A 310 19.21 44.24 42.94
N SER A 311 20.44 44.16 43.45
CA SER A 311 20.76 44.79 44.75
C SER A 311 21.90 45.78 44.56
N LYS A 312 21.92 46.84 45.37
CA LYS A 312 23.09 47.70 45.57
C LYS A 312 24.06 47.02 46.54
#